data_AF-A0A522VWR9-F1
#
_entry.id   AF-A0A522VWR9-F1
#
_cell.length_a   1.000
_cell.length_b   1.000
_cell.length_c   1.000
_cell.angle_alpha   90.00
_cell.angle_beta   90.00
_cell.angle_gamma   90.00
#
_symmetry.space_group_name_H-M   'P 1'
#
loop_
_entity.id
_entity.type
_entity.pdbx_description
1 polymer ?
#
loop_
_entity_poly.entity_id
_entity_poly.type
_entity_poly.pdbx_seq_one_letter_code
_entity_poly.pdbx_strand_id
1 'polypeptide(L)'
;SSDLPSHAAAIELVLEAIDRAGYSGGQDVLLALDCASSEFFRDGKYVLESEKLQLSPPEFCDYLASLADRYPIVSIEDGMAENDWEGWRLLTQRLGGKIQLVGDDVFVTSTRLLREGIRQRVANAILIKVNQIGTLTETFAAIELAKRAAYGTVISHRSGETEDTTIADLAVGTSALQIKTGSLSRADRTAKYNQLLRIEEDLGDSVSYPGREAYRYLG
;
A
#
# COMPACT_ATOMS: atom_id res chain seq x y z
N SER A 1 -12.32 21.79 0.11
CA SER A 1 -10.89 21.98 0.38
C SER A 1 -10.70 21.88 1.88
N SER A 2 -9.90 20.93 2.34
CA SER A 2 -9.37 20.95 3.69
C SER A 2 -7.90 21.30 3.55
N ASP A 3 -7.58 22.59 3.65
CA ASP A 3 -6.19 23.06 3.63
C ASP A 3 -5.55 22.68 4.97
N LEU A 4 -5.05 21.45 5.04
CA LEU A 4 -4.22 21.01 6.14
C LEU A 4 -2.82 21.60 5.98
N PRO A 5 -2.19 22.07 7.07
CA PRO A 5 -0.94 22.83 6.98
C PRO A 5 0.30 21.98 6.67
N SER A 6 0.22 20.66 6.80
CA SER A 6 1.32 19.72 6.53
C SER A 6 0.80 18.29 6.35
N HIS A 7 1.66 17.38 5.86
CA HIS A 7 1.32 15.96 5.80
C HIS A 7 1.18 15.36 7.21
N ALA A 8 2.00 15.82 8.17
CA ALA A 8 1.90 15.45 9.58
C ALA A 8 0.52 15.80 10.17
N ALA A 9 -0.01 16.98 9.85
CA ALA A 9 -1.34 17.39 10.31
C ALA A 9 -2.47 16.48 9.80
N ALA A 10 -2.33 15.92 8.59
CA ALA A 10 -3.29 14.93 8.08
C ALA A 10 -3.23 13.61 8.87
N ILE A 11 -2.02 13.14 9.20
CA ILE A 11 -1.83 11.94 10.02
C ILE A 11 -2.40 12.16 11.44
N GLU A 12 -2.10 13.30 12.05
CA GLU A 12 -2.59 13.65 13.39
C GLU A 12 -4.11 13.76 13.44
N LEU A 13 -4.75 14.31 12.41
CA LEU A 13 -6.21 14.35 12.30
C LEU A 13 -6.82 12.95 12.24
N VAL A 14 -6.21 12.02 11.50
CA VAL A 14 -6.65 10.62 11.44
C VAL A 14 -6.47 9.94 12.81
N LEU A 15 -5.36 10.19 13.50
CA LEU A 15 -5.12 9.66 14.85
C LEU A 15 -6.13 10.21 15.88
N GLU A 16 -6.48 11.49 15.80
CA GLU A 16 -7.54 12.08 16.62
C GLU A 16 -8.89 11.38 16.36
N ALA A 17 -9.22 11.11 15.09
CA ALA A 17 -10.45 10.41 14.75
C ALA A 17 -10.48 8.97 15.27
N ILE A 18 -9.34 8.26 15.24
CA ILE A 18 -9.18 6.91 15.80
C ILE A 18 -9.44 6.93 17.31
N ASP A 19 -8.80 7.87 18.04
CA ASP A 19 -8.98 8.03 19.49
C ASP A 19 -10.44 8.36 19.85
N ARG A 20 -11.06 9.29 19.12
CA ARG A 20 -12.46 9.67 19.31
C ARG A 20 -13.45 8.54 19.03
N ALA A 21 -13.08 7.56 18.21
CA ALA A 21 -13.86 6.36 17.96
C ALA A 21 -13.67 5.28 19.05
N GLY A 22 -12.77 5.50 20.02
CA GLY A 22 -12.49 4.57 21.12
C GLY A 22 -11.45 3.51 20.79
N TYR A 23 -10.63 3.70 19.75
CA TYR A 23 -9.57 2.78 19.35
C TYR A 23 -8.18 3.38 19.60
N SER A 24 -7.18 2.52 19.78
CA SER A 24 -5.79 2.92 19.98
C SER A 24 -4.98 2.83 18.68
N GLY A 25 -4.43 3.96 18.23
CA GLY A 25 -3.47 3.99 17.11
C GLY A 25 -2.21 3.18 17.42
N GLY A 26 -1.77 2.34 16.48
CA GLY A 26 -0.61 1.44 16.64
C GLY A 26 -0.92 0.08 17.26
N GLN A 27 -2.05 -0.05 17.96
CA GLN A 27 -2.51 -1.31 18.55
C GLN A 27 -3.72 -1.86 17.80
N ASP A 28 -4.84 -1.13 17.84
CA ASP A 28 -6.11 -1.53 17.21
C ASP A 28 -6.16 -1.11 15.74
N VAL A 29 -5.62 0.07 15.41
CA VAL A 29 -5.62 0.64 14.06
C VAL A 29 -4.21 1.06 13.66
N LEU A 30 -3.75 0.60 12.52
CA LEU A 30 -2.45 0.92 11.92
C LEU A 30 -2.63 1.87 10.74
N LEU A 31 -1.60 2.65 10.40
CA LEU A 31 -1.64 3.58 9.28
C LEU A 31 -0.85 3.06 8.07
N ALA A 32 -1.41 3.27 6.88
CA ALA A 32 -0.74 3.07 5.60
C ALA A 32 -0.81 4.36 4.79
N LEU A 33 0.29 4.73 4.14
CA LEU A 33 0.37 5.91 3.29
C LEU A 33 0.48 5.48 1.83
N ASP A 34 -0.18 6.20 0.95
CA ASP A 34 0.06 6.18 -0.48
C ASP A 34 0.56 7.56 -0.88
N CYS A 35 1.86 7.63 -1.19
CA CYS A 35 2.50 8.90 -1.50
C CYS A 35 2.25 9.31 -2.94
N ALA A 36 2.03 8.37 -3.87
CA ALA A 36 1.98 8.65 -5.32
C ALA A 36 3.11 9.59 -5.76
N SER A 37 4.35 9.33 -5.33
CA SER A 37 5.43 10.33 -5.34
C SER A 37 5.85 10.79 -6.74
N SER A 38 5.54 10.00 -7.76
CA SER A 38 5.71 10.37 -9.17
C SER A 38 5.01 11.69 -9.52
N GLU A 39 3.87 12.00 -8.90
CA GLU A 39 3.06 13.20 -9.19
C GLU A 39 3.75 14.51 -8.78
N PHE A 40 4.67 14.44 -7.83
CA PHE A 40 5.42 15.61 -7.34
C PHE A 40 6.94 15.48 -7.49
N PHE A 41 7.41 14.48 -8.26
CA PHE A 41 8.81 14.38 -8.62
C PHE A 41 9.11 15.18 -9.90
N ARG A 42 9.89 16.25 -9.77
CA ARG A 42 10.22 17.17 -10.86
C ARG A 42 11.69 17.52 -10.83
N ASP A 43 12.34 17.50 -11.99
CA ASP A 43 13.74 17.89 -12.16
C ASP A 43 14.70 17.22 -11.16
N GLY A 44 14.47 15.93 -10.86
CA GLY A 44 15.29 15.14 -9.94
C GLY A 44 15.03 15.39 -8.45
N LYS A 45 13.95 16.09 -8.08
CA LYS A 45 13.58 16.41 -6.70
C LYS A 45 12.10 16.13 -6.42
N TYR A 46 11.79 15.81 -5.18
CA TYR A 46 10.43 15.70 -4.65
C TYR A 46 9.97 17.07 -4.13
N VAL A 47 8.93 17.63 -4.74
CA VAL A 47 8.42 18.98 -4.45
C VAL A 47 7.18 18.90 -3.56
N LEU A 48 7.33 19.15 -2.27
CA LEU A 48 6.24 19.15 -1.31
C LEU A 48 5.66 20.56 -1.18
N GLU A 49 4.66 20.89 -2.02
CA GLU A 49 4.13 22.25 -2.15
C GLU A 49 3.53 22.78 -0.84
N SER A 50 2.79 21.94 -0.11
CA SER A 50 2.14 22.29 1.17
C SER A 50 3.15 22.73 2.23
N GLU A 51 4.36 22.16 2.21
CA GLU A 51 5.42 22.43 3.18
C GLU A 51 6.54 23.32 2.59
N LYS A 52 6.42 23.70 1.32
CA LYS A 52 7.42 24.49 0.57
C LYS A 52 8.82 23.86 0.60
N LEU A 53 8.88 22.53 0.56
CA LEU A 53 10.14 21.77 0.54
C LEU A 53 10.44 21.26 -0.87
N GLN A 54 11.73 21.19 -1.19
CA GLN A 54 12.24 20.47 -2.35
C GLN A 54 13.35 19.55 -1.87
N LEU A 55 13.13 18.25 -2.00
CA LEU A 55 13.99 17.23 -1.40
C LEU A 55 14.62 16.41 -2.51
N SER A 56 15.93 16.17 -2.43
CA SER A 56 16.57 15.12 -3.20
C SER A 56 16.04 13.74 -2.78
N PRO A 57 16.25 12.67 -3.58
CA PRO A 57 15.81 11.33 -3.20
C PRO A 57 16.29 10.85 -1.81
N PRO A 58 17.55 11.09 -1.38
CA PRO A 58 17.96 10.76 -0.02
C PRO A 58 17.23 11.56 1.05
N GLU A 59 17.03 12.87 0.85
CA GLU A 59 16.32 13.73 1.80
C GLU A 59 14.84 13.34 1.92
N PHE A 60 14.21 12.91 0.82
CA PHE A 60 12.82 12.44 0.85
C PHE A 60 12.69 11.07 1.53
N CYS A 61 13.65 10.17 1.34
CA CYS A 61 13.75 8.93 2.10
C CYS A 61 13.84 9.21 3.61
N ASP A 62 14.68 10.16 4.04
CA ASP A 62 14.80 10.56 5.44
C ASP A 62 13.52 11.22 5.98
N TYR A 63 12.84 11.99 5.14
CA TYR A 63 11.53 12.57 5.45
C TYR A 63 10.48 11.48 5.75
N LEU A 64 10.34 10.48 4.87
CA LEU A 64 9.42 9.35 5.06
C LEU A 64 9.81 8.51 6.29
N ALA A 65 11.11 8.30 6.51
CA ALA A 65 11.60 7.61 7.71
C ALA A 65 11.23 8.34 9.00
N SER A 66 11.36 9.67 9.02
CA SER A 66 10.96 10.52 10.15
C SER A 66 9.45 10.47 10.42
N LEU A 67 8.60 10.36 9.39
CA LEU A 67 7.17 10.13 9.58
C LEU A 67 6.91 8.75 10.20
N ALA A 68 7.53 7.71 9.65
CA ALA A 68 7.35 6.34 10.14
C ALA A 68 7.89 6.12 11.57
N ASP A 69 8.88 6.91 12.01
CA ASP A 69 9.37 6.86 13.39
C ASP A 69 8.45 7.59 14.38
N ARG A 70 7.68 8.59 13.93
CA ARG A 70 6.80 9.40 14.78
C ARG A 70 5.38 8.87 14.88
N TYR A 71 4.90 8.18 13.86
CA TYR A 71 3.51 7.74 13.74
C TYR A 71 3.44 6.22 13.51
N PRO A 72 2.31 5.55 13.84
CA PRO A 72 2.15 4.10 13.68
C PRO A 72 1.91 3.70 12.22
N ILE A 73 2.81 4.11 11.34
CA ILE A 73 2.82 3.78 9.91
C ILE A 73 3.47 2.42 9.75
N VAL A 74 2.77 1.51 9.07
CA VAL A 74 3.22 0.13 8.83
C VAL A 74 3.40 -0.17 7.35
N SER A 75 2.88 0.69 6.47
CA SER A 75 2.99 0.54 5.02
C SER A 75 3.10 1.90 4.33
N ILE A 76 3.96 1.97 3.31
CA ILE A 76 4.15 3.12 2.42
C ILE A 76 4.11 2.62 0.98
N GLU A 77 3.15 3.10 0.22
CA GLU A 77 2.98 2.86 -1.20
C GLU A 77 3.54 4.03 -2.02
N ASP A 78 4.23 3.70 -3.11
CA ASP A 78 4.85 4.65 -4.05
C ASP A 78 5.61 5.79 -3.37
N GLY A 79 6.41 5.41 -2.37
CA GLY A 79 7.25 6.32 -1.58
C GLY A 79 8.41 6.94 -2.37
N MET A 80 8.70 6.48 -3.59
CA MET A 80 9.63 7.10 -4.53
C MET A 80 9.00 7.08 -5.93
N ALA A 81 9.42 7.98 -6.81
CA ALA A 81 8.90 8.05 -8.18
C ALA A 81 9.16 6.75 -8.97
N GLU A 82 8.30 6.42 -9.93
CA GLU A 82 8.33 5.15 -10.70
C GLU A 82 9.67 4.88 -11.40
N ASN A 83 10.39 5.94 -11.79
CA ASN A 83 11.67 5.87 -12.49
C ASN A 83 12.88 6.05 -11.55
N ASP A 84 12.69 6.38 -10.28
CA ASP A 84 13.74 6.58 -9.28
C ASP A 84 14.14 5.28 -8.58
N TRP A 85 14.69 4.34 -9.35
CA TRP A 85 15.09 3.01 -8.85
C TRP A 85 16.21 3.07 -7.81
N GLU A 86 17.08 4.09 -7.86
CA GLU A 86 18.10 4.31 -6.82
C GLU A 86 17.44 4.76 -5.52
N GLY A 87 16.53 5.73 -5.58
CA GLY A 87 15.74 6.17 -4.44
C GLY A 87 14.95 5.03 -3.81
N TRP A 88 14.30 4.19 -4.63
CA TRP A 88 13.60 2.99 -4.15
C TRP A 88 14.50 2.01 -3.40
N ARG A 89 15.72 1.75 -3.92
CA ARG A 89 16.71 0.90 -3.23
C ARG A 89 17.14 1.50 -1.90
N LEU A 90 17.39 2.81 -1.87
CA LEU A 90 17.72 3.54 -0.65
C LEU A 90 16.59 3.45 0.39
N LEU A 91 15.35 3.70 -0.02
CA LEU A 91 14.17 3.57 0.83
C LEU A 91 14.01 2.15 1.37
N THR A 92 14.22 1.16 0.51
CA THR A 92 14.15 -0.26 0.89
C THR A 92 15.24 -0.65 1.87
N GLN A 93 16.46 -0.17 1.68
CA GLN A 93 17.56 -0.36 2.63
C GLN A 93 17.26 0.31 3.98
N ARG A 94 16.65 1.49 3.97
CA ARG A 94 16.39 2.29 5.17
C ARG A 94 15.22 1.77 6.00
N LEU A 95 14.11 1.39 5.35
CA LEU A 95 12.83 1.11 6.00
C LEU A 95 12.31 -0.32 5.76
N GLY A 96 12.82 -1.03 4.76
CA GLY A 96 12.24 -2.29 4.31
C GLY A 96 12.28 -3.44 5.33
N GLY A 97 13.04 -3.31 6.43
CA GLY A 97 13.04 -4.27 7.54
C GLY A 97 11.99 -4.01 8.62
N LYS A 98 11.24 -2.91 8.55
CA LYS A 98 10.20 -2.55 9.54
C LYS A 98 8.90 -2.05 8.92
N ILE A 99 8.95 -1.51 7.70
CA ILE A 99 7.81 -0.98 6.95
C ILE A 99 7.57 -1.83 5.70
N GLN A 100 6.29 -2.08 5.39
CA GLN A 100 5.90 -2.59 4.09
C GLN A 100 6.05 -1.47 3.04
N LEU A 101 6.83 -1.69 2.00
CA LEU A 101 7.04 -0.77 0.89
C LEU A 101 6.35 -1.35 -0.34
N VAL A 102 5.22 -0.75 -0.72
CA VAL A 102 4.35 -1.24 -1.80
C VAL A 102 4.68 -0.50 -3.09
N GLY A 103 5.11 -1.23 -4.11
CA GLY A 103 5.22 -0.67 -5.46
C GLY A 103 3.92 -0.81 -6.24
N ASP A 104 3.33 0.30 -6.66
CA ASP A 104 2.21 0.36 -7.60
C ASP A 104 2.71 0.82 -8.98
N ASP A 105 3.08 2.08 -9.16
CA ASP A 105 3.55 2.61 -10.44
C ASP A 105 4.91 2.04 -10.85
N VAL A 106 5.81 1.76 -9.90
CA VAL A 106 7.13 1.17 -10.21
C VAL A 106 7.03 -0.24 -10.80
N PHE A 107 5.93 -0.97 -10.52
CA PHE A 107 5.74 -2.33 -11.00
C PHE A 107 4.60 -2.50 -11.98
N VAL A 108 3.55 -1.68 -11.94
CA VAL A 108 2.33 -1.73 -12.76
C VAL A 108 1.77 -3.15 -12.94
N THR A 109 1.77 -3.96 -11.87
CA THR A 109 1.40 -5.39 -11.90
C THR A 109 2.19 -6.24 -12.92
N SER A 110 3.31 -5.73 -13.44
CA SER A 110 4.15 -6.39 -14.45
C SER A 110 5.12 -7.38 -13.82
N THR A 111 5.01 -8.67 -14.19
CA THR A 111 5.96 -9.70 -13.74
C THR A 111 7.40 -9.41 -14.17
N ARG A 112 7.61 -8.72 -15.29
CA ARG A 112 8.94 -8.33 -15.76
C ARG A 112 9.59 -7.30 -14.82
N LEU A 113 8.86 -6.23 -14.50
CA LEU A 113 9.34 -5.17 -13.60
C LEU A 113 9.49 -5.71 -12.17
N LEU A 114 8.55 -6.53 -11.71
CA LEU A 114 8.64 -7.16 -10.40
C LEU A 114 9.88 -8.07 -10.28
N ARG A 115 10.19 -8.91 -11.29
CA ARG A 115 11.43 -9.73 -11.28
C ARG A 115 12.68 -8.86 -11.18
N GLU A 116 12.70 -7.75 -11.90
CA GLU A 116 13.80 -6.80 -11.86
C GLU A 116 13.92 -6.13 -10.49
N GLY A 117 12.80 -5.69 -9.93
CA GLY A 117 12.72 -5.10 -8.59
C GLY A 117 13.21 -6.05 -7.51
N ILE A 118 12.77 -7.32 -7.54
CA ILE A 118 13.25 -8.37 -6.63
C ILE A 118 14.78 -8.53 -6.73
N ARG A 119 15.32 -8.60 -7.95
CA ARG A 119 16.77 -8.74 -8.18
C ARG A 119 17.56 -7.55 -7.62
N GLN A 120 17.01 -6.35 -7.75
CA GLN A 120 17.64 -5.11 -7.29
C GLN A 120 17.30 -4.74 -5.84
N ARG A 121 16.45 -5.51 -5.15
CA ARG A 121 15.93 -5.20 -3.80
C ARG A 121 15.18 -3.87 -3.75
N VAL A 122 14.30 -3.65 -4.72
CA VAL A 122 13.36 -2.54 -4.76
C VAL A 122 12.03 -2.96 -4.13
N ALA A 123 11.56 -2.17 -3.16
CA ALA A 123 10.33 -2.41 -2.40
C ALA A 123 10.33 -3.77 -1.66
N ASN A 124 9.23 -4.10 -0.99
CA ASN A 124 9.04 -5.45 -0.41
C ASN A 124 7.58 -5.93 -0.52
N ALA A 125 6.74 -5.22 -1.25
CA ALA A 125 5.37 -5.57 -1.60
C ALA A 125 5.00 -4.98 -2.96
N ILE A 126 3.95 -5.53 -3.57
CA ILE A 126 3.38 -5.06 -4.83
C ILE A 126 1.88 -4.83 -4.69
N LEU A 127 1.40 -3.73 -5.29
CA LEU A 127 -0.02 -3.49 -5.48
C LEU A 127 -0.48 -4.21 -6.76
N ILE A 128 -1.51 -5.05 -6.65
CA ILE A 128 -2.02 -5.85 -7.75
C ILE A 128 -3.32 -5.23 -8.26
N LYS A 129 -3.29 -4.74 -9.51
CA LYS A 129 -4.45 -4.23 -10.23
C LYS A 129 -4.69 -5.09 -11.46
N VAL A 130 -5.76 -5.89 -11.44
CA VAL A 130 -6.09 -6.88 -12.49
C VAL A 130 -6.06 -6.26 -13.90
N ASN A 131 -6.56 -5.03 -14.03
CA ASN A 131 -6.66 -4.35 -15.31
C ASN A 131 -5.34 -3.74 -15.82
N GLN A 132 -4.28 -3.62 -14.99
CA GLN A 132 -2.96 -3.18 -15.46
C GLN A 132 -2.28 -4.28 -16.29
N ILE A 133 -2.47 -5.55 -15.91
CA ILE A 133 -1.85 -6.69 -16.59
C ILE A 133 -2.80 -7.35 -17.61
N GLY A 134 -4.12 -7.21 -17.42
CA GLY A 134 -5.13 -7.48 -18.44
C GLY A 134 -5.83 -8.84 -18.33
N THR A 135 -5.17 -9.87 -17.77
CA THR A 135 -5.79 -11.19 -17.58
C THR A 135 -5.66 -11.73 -16.15
N LEU A 136 -6.59 -12.61 -15.76
CA LEU A 136 -6.51 -13.32 -14.48
C LEU A 136 -5.27 -14.21 -14.39
N THR A 137 -4.91 -14.93 -15.47
CA THR A 137 -3.71 -15.77 -15.51
C THR A 137 -2.45 -14.98 -15.20
N GLU A 138 -2.28 -13.81 -15.82
CA GLU A 138 -1.11 -12.96 -15.56
C GLU A 138 -1.17 -12.30 -14.18
N THR A 139 -2.37 -11.99 -13.69
CA THR A 139 -2.57 -11.52 -12.31
C THR A 139 -2.10 -12.58 -11.30
N PHE A 140 -2.52 -13.84 -11.45
CA PHE A 140 -2.06 -14.95 -10.62
C PHE A 140 -0.55 -15.15 -10.74
N ALA A 141 0.02 -15.02 -11.94
CA ALA A 141 1.47 -15.13 -12.13
C ALA A 141 2.26 -14.03 -11.39
N ALA A 142 1.74 -12.80 -11.33
CA ALA A 142 2.33 -11.71 -10.56
C ALA A 142 2.25 -11.95 -9.05
N ILE A 143 1.08 -12.39 -8.55
CA ILE A 143 0.87 -12.75 -7.15
C ILE A 143 1.83 -13.88 -6.73
N GLU A 144 1.89 -14.96 -7.51
CA GLU A 144 2.76 -16.11 -7.23
C GLU A 144 4.25 -15.75 -7.25
N LEU A 145 4.67 -14.91 -8.21
CA LEU A 145 6.04 -14.41 -8.27
C LEU A 145 6.38 -13.60 -7.01
N ALA A 146 5.51 -12.68 -6.60
CA ALA A 146 5.71 -11.89 -5.39
C ALA A 146 5.82 -12.80 -4.16
N LYS A 147 4.88 -13.74 -3.98
CA LYS A 147 4.88 -14.66 -2.85
C LYS A 147 6.14 -15.51 -2.77
N ARG A 148 6.59 -16.09 -3.89
CA ARG A 148 7.82 -16.90 -3.95
C ARG A 148 9.08 -16.11 -3.63
N ALA A 149 9.09 -14.82 -3.95
CA ALA A 149 10.18 -13.91 -3.61
C ALA A 149 10.06 -13.33 -2.20
N ALA A 150 9.07 -13.78 -1.42
CA ALA A 150 8.68 -13.13 -0.19
C ALA A 150 8.49 -11.62 -0.42
N TYR A 151 7.53 -11.24 -1.27
CA TYR A 151 6.94 -9.90 -1.32
C TYR A 151 5.51 -9.94 -0.79
N GLY A 152 5.06 -8.88 -0.14
CA GLY A 152 3.64 -8.70 0.18
C GLY A 152 2.82 -8.51 -1.10
N THR A 153 1.56 -8.93 -1.08
CA THR A 153 0.63 -8.76 -2.19
C THR A 153 -0.60 -8.03 -1.70
N VAL A 154 -0.91 -6.87 -2.27
CA VAL A 154 -2.09 -6.09 -1.90
C VAL A 154 -3.01 -6.02 -3.11
N ILE A 155 -4.18 -6.66 -3.04
CA ILE A 155 -5.15 -6.59 -4.14
C ILE A 155 -5.84 -5.23 -4.12
N SER A 156 -5.90 -4.53 -5.26
CA SER A 156 -6.38 -3.15 -5.31
C SER A 156 -7.51 -2.91 -6.31
N HIS A 157 -8.37 -1.96 -5.95
CA HIS A 157 -9.33 -1.35 -6.88
C HIS A 157 -8.66 -0.41 -7.90
N ARG A 158 -9.49 0.22 -8.73
CA ARG A 158 -9.16 1.45 -9.49
C ARG A 158 -9.98 2.67 -9.04
N SER A 159 -9.55 3.86 -9.46
CA SER A 159 -10.23 5.13 -9.13
C SER A 159 -11.67 5.18 -9.66
N GLY A 160 -11.90 4.69 -10.88
CA GLY A 160 -13.23 4.33 -11.40
C GLY A 160 -13.51 2.85 -11.16
N GLU A 161 -14.53 2.54 -10.36
CA GLU A 161 -14.99 1.18 -10.08
C GLU A 161 -16.45 0.98 -10.46
N THR A 162 -16.85 -0.29 -10.49
CA THR A 162 -18.23 -0.73 -10.69
C THR A 162 -18.72 -1.46 -9.44
N GLU A 163 -19.91 -2.05 -9.52
CA GLU A 163 -20.45 -2.97 -8.52
C GLU A 163 -19.76 -4.35 -8.50
N ASP A 164 -18.91 -4.65 -9.49
CA ASP A 164 -18.18 -5.93 -9.58
C ASP A 164 -17.35 -6.19 -8.32
N THR A 165 -17.37 -7.40 -7.78
CA THR A 165 -16.68 -7.74 -6.52
C THR A 165 -15.51 -8.69 -6.68
N THR A 166 -15.06 -8.97 -7.91
CA THR A 166 -14.06 -10.00 -8.24
C THR A 166 -12.79 -9.88 -7.41
N ILE A 167 -12.36 -8.65 -7.08
CA ILE A 167 -11.15 -8.44 -6.29
C ILE A 167 -11.25 -8.92 -4.83
N ALA A 168 -12.46 -9.03 -4.27
CA ALA A 168 -12.68 -9.61 -2.94
C ALA A 168 -12.39 -11.12 -2.96
N ASP A 169 -13.01 -11.83 -3.91
CA ASP A 169 -12.79 -13.26 -4.12
C ASP A 169 -11.35 -13.56 -4.50
N LEU A 170 -10.72 -12.70 -5.31
CA LEU A 170 -9.29 -12.82 -5.64
C LEU A 170 -8.40 -12.68 -4.40
N ALA A 171 -8.67 -11.72 -3.51
CA ALA A 171 -7.88 -11.50 -2.30
C ALA A 171 -7.91 -12.73 -1.38
N VAL A 172 -9.09 -13.34 -1.19
CA VAL A 172 -9.25 -14.55 -0.36
C VAL A 172 -8.70 -15.79 -1.08
N GLY A 173 -9.11 -16.02 -2.32
CA GLY A 173 -8.75 -17.22 -3.09
C GLY A 173 -7.25 -17.32 -3.41
N THR A 174 -6.54 -16.20 -3.40
CA THR A 174 -5.07 -16.20 -3.50
C THR A 174 -4.37 -16.10 -2.16
N SER A 175 -5.09 -15.94 -1.04
CA SER A 175 -4.52 -15.64 0.28
C SER A 175 -3.55 -14.45 0.22
N ALA A 176 -3.97 -13.34 -0.40
CA ALA A 176 -3.16 -12.13 -0.51
C ALA A 176 -2.96 -11.42 0.84
N LEU A 177 -3.82 -11.72 1.81
CA LEU A 177 -3.86 -11.18 3.19
C LEU A 177 -4.25 -9.69 3.29
N GLN A 178 -4.13 -8.92 2.20
CA GLN A 178 -4.40 -7.48 2.20
C GLN A 178 -5.18 -7.06 0.95
N ILE A 179 -6.08 -6.09 1.14
CA ILE A 179 -6.89 -5.50 0.08
C ILE A 179 -6.96 -3.97 0.24
N LYS A 180 -6.80 -3.22 -0.85
CA LYS A 180 -6.96 -1.77 -0.94
C LYS A 180 -8.19 -1.47 -1.81
N THR A 181 -9.37 -1.44 -1.18
CA THR A 181 -10.65 -1.24 -1.90
C THR A 181 -11.38 0.06 -1.53
N GLY A 182 -10.69 1.01 -0.89
CA GLY A 182 -11.18 2.39 -0.71
C GLY A 182 -11.96 2.60 0.58
N SER A 183 -12.49 3.83 0.75
CA SER A 183 -13.19 4.22 1.97
C SER A 183 -14.51 3.45 2.17
N LEU A 184 -15.07 3.52 3.38
CA LEU A 184 -16.37 2.97 3.78
C LEU A 184 -17.54 3.83 3.24
N SER A 185 -17.38 4.35 2.03
CA SER A 185 -18.34 5.22 1.36
C SER A 185 -18.41 4.88 -0.12
N ARG A 186 -19.56 5.15 -0.73
CA ARG A 186 -19.90 4.84 -2.14
C ARG A 186 -20.06 3.34 -2.41
N ALA A 187 -21.13 3.02 -3.15
CA ALA A 187 -21.53 1.63 -3.39
C ALA A 187 -20.47 0.81 -4.15
N ASP A 188 -19.71 1.45 -5.03
CA ASP A 188 -18.62 0.84 -5.80
C ASP A 188 -17.48 0.31 -4.91
N ARG A 189 -17.31 0.86 -3.70
CA ARG A 189 -16.35 0.39 -2.69
C ARG A 189 -16.99 -0.60 -1.73
N THR A 190 -18.14 -0.23 -1.16
CA THR A 190 -18.82 -1.05 -0.14
C THR A 190 -19.28 -2.41 -0.67
N ALA A 191 -19.54 -2.54 -1.97
CA ALA A 191 -19.84 -3.84 -2.59
C ALA A 191 -18.75 -4.89 -2.32
N LYS A 192 -17.46 -4.50 -2.36
CA LYS A 192 -16.33 -5.42 -2.11
C LYS A 192 -16.23 -5.81 -0.64
N TYR A 193 -16.43 -4.86 0.28
CA TYR A 193 -16.50 -5.16 1.71
C TYR A 193 -17.66 -6.11 2.04
N ASN A 194 -18.84 -5.87 1.46
CA ASN A 194 -19.99 -6.77 1.62
C ASN A 194 -19.70 -8.18 1.08
N GLN A 195 -18.92 -8.29 0.00
CA GLN A 195 -18.52 -9.59 -0.51
C GLN A 195 -17.54 -10.31 0.42
N LEU A 196 -16.58 -9.59 1.02
CA LEU A 196 -15.69 -10.17 2.03
C LEU A 196 -16.47 -10.70 3.25
N LEU A 197 -17.48 -9.97 3.70
CA LEU A 197 -18.37 -10.42 4.79
C LEU A 197 -19.11 -11.72 4.43
N ARG A 198 -19.62 -11.84 3.19
CA ARG A 198 -20.25 -13.09 2.72
C ARG A 198 -19.28 -14.25 2.66
N ILE A 199 -18.07 -14.00 2.14
CA ILE A 199 -17.02 -15.04 2.07
C ILE A 199 -16.64 -15.51 3.49
N GLU A 200 -16.52 -14.59 4.45
CA GLU A 200 -16.25 -14.93 5.85
C GLU A 200 -17.40 -15.72 6.48
N GLU A 201 -18.66 -15.32 6.25
CA GLU A 201 -19.86 -16.05 6.69
C GLU A 201 -19.92 -17.47 6.11
N ASP A 202 -19.64 -17.62 4.81
CA ASP A 202 -19.67 -18.90 4.09
C ASP A 202 -18.55 -19.85 4.54
N LEU A 203 -17.36 -19.33 4.84
CA LEU A 203 -16.20 -20.13 5.24
C LEU A 203 -16.17 -20.42 6.74
N GLY A 204 -16.81 -19.58 7.57
CA GLY A 204 -16.86 -19.74 9.03
C GLY A 204 -15.48 -19.98 9.64
N ASP A 205 -15.37 -20.98 10.52
CA ASP A 205 -14.13 -21.30 11.25
C ASP A 205 -12.99 -21.87 10.38
N SER A 206 -13.21 -22.06 9.07
CA SER A 206 -12.16 -22.57 8.16
C SER A 206 -11.15 -21.51 7.71
N VAL A 207 -11.42 -20.24 8.02
CA VAL A 207 -10.53 -19.10 7.72
C VAL A 207 -10.23 -18.28 8.95
N SER A 208 -9.11 -17.58 8.92
CA SER A 208 -8.69 -16.65 9.96
C SER A 208 -8.37 -15.30 9.36
N TYR A 209 -8.85 -14.23 10.00
CA TYR A 209 -8.40 -12.88 9.68
C TYR A 209 -6.92 -12.72 10.04
N PRO A 210 -6.04 -12.31 9.10
CA PRO A 210 -4.59 -12.33 9.33
C PRO A 210 -4.11 -11.29 10.35
N GLY A 211 -4.88 -10.24 10.62
CA GLY A 211 -4.51 -9.19 11.58
C GLY A 211 -3.09 -8.66 11.33
N ARG A 212 -2.25 -8.66 12.38
CA ARG A 212 -0.86 -8.19 12.31
C ARG A 212 0.05 -9.12 11.51
N GLU A 213 -0.28 -10.41 11.38
CA GLU A 213 0.52 -11.39 10.62
C GLU A 213 0.51 -11.11 9.12
N ALA A 214 -0.41 -10.27 8.65
CA ALA A 214 -0.37 -9.72 7.29
C ALA A 214 0.92 -8.92 7.01
N TYR A 215 1.58 -8.41 8.06
CA TYR A 215 2.84 -7.66 8.00
C TYR A 215 3.97 -8.46 8.64
N ARG A 216 4.95 -8.89 7.83
CA ARG A 216 6.05 -9.76 8.29
C ARG A 216 6.93 -9.23 9.41
N TYR A 217 6.89 -7.92 9.68
CA TYR A 217 7.74 -7.29 10.68
C TYR A 217 6.98 -6.96 11.97
N LEU A 218 5.67 -7.22 12.01
CA LEU A 218 4.80 -6.95 13.17
C LEU A 218 4.39 -8.22 13.94
N GLY A 219 4.78 -9.40 13.44
CA GLY A 219 4.51 -10.72 14.01
C GLY A 219 5.73 -11.62 13.91
#